data_AF-A0AAW7QGP9-F1
#
_entry.id   AF-A0AAW7QGP9-F1
#
_cell.length_a   1.000
_cell.length_b   1.000
_cell.length_c   1.000
_cell.angle_alpha   90.00
_cell.angle_beta   90.00
_cell.angle_gamma   90.00
#
_symmetry.space_group_name_H-M   'P 1'
#
loop_
_entity.id
_entity.type
_entity.pdbx_description
1 polymer ?
#
loop_
_entity_poly.entity_id
_entity_poly.type
_entity_poly.pdbx_seq_one_letter_code
_entity_poly.pdbx_strand_id
1 'polypeptide(L)'
;MLKESTISEQKIVNAFTELLKESSLEQISIADIIKKVNLSRPTFYYYSNQDDLVETTFSKILDKISSILQKDITYQEGVLTEMRRYLKGNHELSHIHDTHSKYQ
;
A
#
# COMPACT_ATOMS: atom_id res chain seq x y z
N MET A 1 -16.04 7.30 -14.77
CA MET A 1 -16.06 7.18 -13.30
C MET A 1 -15.10 6.12 -12.75
N LEU A 2 -15.08 4.86 -13.22
CA LEU A 2 -14.17 3.80 -12.71
C LEU A 2 -12.66 4.07 -12.82
N LYS A 3 -12.21 4.87 -13.80
CA LYS A 3 -10.79 5.16 -14.04
C LYS A 3 -10.22 6.24 -13.09
N GLU A 4 -11.06 7.16 -12.64
CA GLU A 4 -10.65 8.25 -11.73
C GLU A 4 -10.54 7.75 -10.27
N SER A 5 -11.37 6.79 -9.88
CA SER A 5 -11.29 6.16 -8.56
C SER A 5 -10.00 5.33 -8.39
N THR A 6 -9.59 4.57 -9.41
CA THR A 6 -8.35 3.77 -9.37
C THR A 6 -7.09 4.65 -9.35
N ILE A 7 -7.09 5.77 -10.08
CA ILE A 7 -5.98 6.73 -10.05
C ILE A 7 -5.86 7.38 -8.67
N SER A 8 -6.99 7.67 -8.02
CA SER A 8 -7.02 8.27 -6.68
C SER A 8 -6.54 7.28 -5.61
N GLU A 9 -6.97 6.02 -5.69
CA GLU A 9 -6.54 4.93 -4.80
C GLU A 9 -5.03 4.68 -4.86
N GLN A 10 -4.45 4.56 -6.07
CA GLN A 10 -3.00 4.32 -6.19
C GLN A 10 -2.17 5.48 -5.61
N LYS A 11 -2.62 6.72 -5.80
CA LYS A 11 -1.96 7.90 -5.23
C LYS A 11 -2.00 7.88 -3.70
N ILE A 12 -3.11 7.46 -3.11
CA ILE A 12 -3.28 7.33 -1.66
C ILE A 12 -2.36 6.23 -1.12
N VAL A 13 -2.33 5.05 -1.73
CA VAL A 13 -1.45 3.93 -1.34
C VAL A 13 0.02 4.34 -1.42
N ASN A 14 0.43 5.05 -2.48
CA ASN A 14 1.81 5.53 -2.62
C ASN A 14 2.18 6.53 -1.53
N ALA A 15 1.32 7.52 -1.26
CA ALA A 15 1.57 8.52 -0.23
C ALA A 15 1.65 7.88 1.17
N PHE A 16 0.78 6.91 1.45
CA PHE A 16 0.80 6.16 2.70
C PHE A 16 2.11 5.35 2.86
N THR A 17 2.52 4.64 1.80
CA THR A 17 3.79 3.88 1.80
C THR A 17 5.00 4.80 2.01
N GLU A 18 4.99 6.00 1.46
CA GLU A 18 6.04 7.00 1.70
C GLU A 18 6.03 7.51 3.14
N LEU A 19 4.87 7.78 3.73
CA LEU A 19 4.78 8.22 5.13
C LEU A 19 5.31 7.16 6.10
N LEU A 20 5.07 5.88 5.80
CA LEU A 20 5.59 4.76 6.58
C LEU A 20 7.12 4.61 6.56
N LYS A 21 7.81 5.28 5.63
CA LYS A 21 9.27 5.37 5.63
C LYS A 21 9.80 6.39 6.63
N GLU A 22 8.96 7.33 7.03
CA GLU A 22 9.32 8.48 7.86
C GLU A 22 8.76 8.34 9.30
N SER A 23 7.62 7.66 9.47
CA SER A 23 6.85 7.59 10.72
C SER A 23 6.25 6.20 10.94
N SER A 24 5.95 5.84 12.19
CA SER A 24 5.22 4.61 12.49
C SER A 24 3.75 4.70 12.09
N LEU A 25 3.07 3.57 11.95
CA LEU A 25 1.65 3.52 11.60
C LEU A 25 0.81 4.38 12.56
N GLU A 26 1.03 4.24 13.87
CA GLU A 26 0.26 4.92 14.92
C GLU A 26 0.42 6.45 14.88
N GLN A 27 1.48 6.94 14.24
CA GLN A 27 1.77 8.37 14.08
C GLN A 27 1.17 8.97 12.80
N ILE A 28 0.74 8.12 11.85
CA ILE A 28 0.20 8.57 10.57
C ILE A 28 -1.31 8.69 10.67
N SER A 29 -1.83 9.91 10.54
CA SER A 29 -3.28 10.12 10.45
C SER A 29 -3.77 10.10 9.00
N ILE A 30 -5.06 9.83 8.83
CA ILE A 30 -5.77 10.03 7.56
C ILE A 30 -5.57 11.46 7.01
N ALA A 31 -5.50 12.46 7.88
CA ALA A 31 -5.28 13.85 7.46
C ALA A 31 -3.89 14.07 6.86
N ASP A 32 -2.85 13.40 7.37
CA ASP A 32 -1.49 13.49 6.84
C ASP A 32 -1.41 12.91 5.44
N ILE A 33 -2.10 11.78 5.21
CA ILE A 33 -2.20 11.16 3.89
C ILE A 33 -2.92 12.09 2.92
N ILE A 34 -4.10 12.63 3.28
CA ILE A 34 -4.85 13.59 2.43
C ILE A 34 -3.97 14.78 2.05
N LYS A 35 -3.25 15.34 3.03
CA LYS A 35 -2.36 16.48 2.83
C LYS A 35 -1.23 16.14 1.86
N LYS A 36 -0.64 14.94 1.97
CA LYS A 36 0.45 14.51 1.09
C LYS A 36 -0.01 14.23 -0.35
N VAL A 37 -1.22 13.70 -0.54
CA VAL A 37 -1.74 13.38 -1.87
C VAL A 37 -2.34 14.62 -2.57
N ASN A 38 -2.56 15.71 -1.82
CA ASN A 38 -3.23 16.94 -2.27
C ASN A 38 -4.59 16.64 -2.92
N LEU A 39 -5.35 15.73 -2.32
CA LEU A 39 -6.71 15.39 -2.73
C LEU A 39 -7.74 16.12 -1.88
N SER A 40 -8.91 16.39 -2.46
CA SER A 40 -10.03 16.95 -1.72
C SER A 40 -10.62 15.91 -0.74
N ARG A 41 -11.10 16.35 0.44
CA ARG A 41 -11.79 15.50 1.43
C ARG A 41 -12.85 14.55 0.83
N PRO A 42 -13.68 14.97 -0.14
CA PRO A 42 -14.64 14.08 -0.81
C PRO A 42 -14.04 12.84 -1.47
N THR A 43 -12.81 12.94 -1.98
CA THR A 43 -12.11 11.83 -2.63
C THR A 43 -11.60 10.79 -1.62
N PHE A 44 -11.56 11.13 -0.33
CA PHE A 44 -11.05 10.23 0.71
C PHE A 44 -12.14 9.38 1.38
N TYR A 45 -13.43 9.67 1.16
CA TYR A 45 -14.54 8.87 1.74
C TYR A 45 -14.53 7.38 1.34
N TYR A 46 -13.61 6.94 0.48
CA TYR A 46 -13.36 5.52 0.19
C TYR A 46 -12.79 4.74 1.38
N TYR A 47 -12.15 5.42 2.35
CA TYR A 47 -11.59 4.78 3.53
C TYR A 47 -12.30 5.28 4.78
N SER A 48 -12.87 4.35 5.56
CA SER A 48 -13.61 4.68 6.79
C SER A 48 -12.65 4.93 7.96
N ASN A 49 -11.50 4.26 7.94
CA ASN A 49 -10.48 4.33 8.99
C ASN A 49 -9.07 4.02 8.40
N GLN A 50 -8.07 4.01 9.27
CA GLN A 50 -6.68 3.72 8.90
C GLN A 50 -6.44 2.25 8.53
N ASP A 51 -7.19 1.32 9.14
CA ASP A 51 -7.07 -0.12 8.88
C ASP A 51 -7.55 -0.47 7.47
N ASP A 52 -8.65 0.13 6.99
CA ASP A 52 -9.14 -0.02 5.60
C ASP A 52 -8.04 0.33 4.58
N LEU A 53 -7.24 1.35 4.90
CA LEU A 53 -6.14 1.79 4.06
C LEU A 53 -4.95 0.83 4.13
N VAL A 54 -4.66 0.28 5.31
CA VAL A 54 -3.66 -0.78 5.50
C VAL A 54 -4.04 -2.00 4.66
N GLU A 55 -5.28 -2.49 4.78
CA GLU A 55 -5.77 -3.64 4.02
C GLU A 55 -5.71 -3.41 2.51
N THR A 56 -6.13 -2.23 2.06
CA THR A 56 -6.07 -1.85 0.65
C THR A 56 -4.63 -1.81 0.14
N THR A 57 -3.71 -1.26 0.94
CA THR A 57 -2.29 -1.20 0.60
C THR A 57 -1.68 -2.60 0.49
N PHE A 58 -1.99 -3.50 1.45
CA PHE A 58 -1.57 -4.89 1.38
C PHE A 58 -2.13 -5.60 0.15
N SER A 59 -3.42 -5.45 -0.15
CA SER A 59 -4.02 -6.03 -1.36
C SER A 59 -3.30 -5.57 -2.63
N LYS A 60 -2.98 -4.29 -2.77
CA LYS A 60 -2.24 -3.78 -3.95
C LYS A 60 -0.84 -4.34 -4.09
N ILE A 61 -0.16 -4.58 -2.96
CA ILE A 61 1.16 -5.20 -2.98
C ILE A 61 1.07 -6.65 -3.40
N LEU A 62 0.09 -7.40 -2.87
CA LEU A 62 -0.16 -8.78 -3.28
C LEU A 62 -0.57 -8.87 -4.75
N ASP A 63 -1.41 -7.97 -5.24
CA ASP A 63 -1.76 -7.85 -6.65
C ASP A 63 -0.52 -7.61 -7.51
N LYS A 64 0.38 -6.72 -7.05
CA LYS A 64 1.61 -6.41 -7.79
C LYS A 64 2.60 -7.57 -7.78
N ILE A 65 2.76 -8.25 -6.64
CA ILE A 65 3.57 -9.47 -6.54
C ILE A 65 3.01 -10.54 -7.48
N SER A 66 1.69 -10.76 -7.45
CA SER A 66 1.00 -11.71 -8.34
C SER A 66 1.23 -11.35 -9.81
N SER A 67 1.10 -10.06 -10.16
CA SER A 67 1.37 -9.57 -11.51
C SER A 67 2.83 -9.78 -11.94
N ILE A 68 3.80 -9.61 -11.04
CA ILE A 68 5.21 -9.89 -11.32
C ILE A 68 5.38 -11.39 -11.59
N LEU A 69 4.91 -12.23 -10.67
CA LEU A 69 5.01 -13.69 -10.75
C LEU A 69 4.32 -14.27 -11.99
N GLN A 70 3.19 -13.69 -12.41
CA GLN A 70 2.47 -14.11 -13.62
C GLN A 70 3.21 -13.80 -14.93
N LYS A 71 4.22 -12.93 -14.92
CA LYS A 71 5.06 -12.70 -16.12
C LYS A 71 5.82 -13.96 -16.53
N ASP A 72 6.16 -14.80 -15.55
CA ASP A 72 6.82 -16.09 -15.75
C ASP A 72 6.43 -17.06 -14.63
N ILE A 73 5.42 -17.88 -14.90
CA ILE A 73 4.90 -18.89 -13.96
C ILE A 73 5.88 -20.02 -13.68
N THR A 74 7.00 -20.10 -14.40
CA THR A 74 8.08 -21.07 -14.12
C THR A 74 9.03 -20.56 -13.03
N TYR A 75 8.84 -19.31 -12.57
CA TYR A 75 9.56 -18.70 -11.46
C TYR A 75 11.09 -18.67 -11.64
N GLN A 76 11.56 -18.38 -12.85
CA GLN A 76 12.99 -18.22 -13.11
C GLN A 76 13.61 -17.07 -12.30
N GLU A 77 14.94 -17.05 -12.22
CA GLU A 77 15.70 -16.05 -11.46
C GLU A 77 15.28 -14.60 -11.78
N GLY A 78 14.97 -14.30 -13.05
CA GLY A 78 14.54 -12.97 -13.48
C GLY A 78 13.29 -12.47 -12.75
N VAL A 79 12.22 -13.28 -12.73
CA VAL A 79 10.96 -12.88 -12.09
C VAL A 79 11.07 -12.86 -10.57
N LEU A 80 11.83 -13.80 -9.98
CA LEU A 80 12.09 -13.83 -8.54
C LEU A 80 12.94 -12.62 -8.09
N THR A 81 13.90 -12.20 -8.90
CA THR A 81 14.71 -11.00 -8.64
C THR A 81 13.87 -9.73 -8.71
N GLU A 82 12.94 -9.64 -9.67
CA GLU A 82 11.99 -8.52 -9.75
C GLU A 82 11.07 -8.49 -8.52
N MET A 83 10.48 -9.63 -8.16
CA MET A 83 9.63 -9.75 -6.97
C MET A 83 10.37 -9.37 -5.70
N ARG A 84 11.59 -9.88 -5.51
CA ARG A 84 12.43 -9.57 -4.34
C ARG A 84 12.76 -8.08 -4.26
N ARG A 85 13.09 -7.45 -5.39
CA ARG A 85 13.35 -6.01 -5.46
C ARG A 85 12.12 -5.21 -5.05
N TYR A 86 10.95 -5.61 -5.54
CA TYR A 86 9.68 -4.98 -5.19
C TYR A 86 9.37 -5.13 -3.69
N LEU A 87 9.50 -6.34 -3.13
CA LEU A 87 9.32 -6.59 -1.69
C LEU A 87 10.26 -5.75 -0.83
N LYS A 88 11.54 -5.68 -1.19
CA LYS A 88 12.53 -4.88 -0.43
C LYS A 88 12.19 -3.38 -0.42
N GLY A 89 11.61 -2.85 -1.50
CA GLY A 89 11.20 -1.45 -1.59
C GLY A 89 9.94 -1.09 -0.79
N ASN A 90 9.24 -2.11 -0.25
CA ASN A 90 8.00 -1.99 0.51
C ASN A 90 8.10 -2.65 1.90
N HIS A 91 9.32 -2.92 2.37
CA HIS A 91 9.56 -3.69 3.60
C HIS A 91 9.05 -3.01 4.88
N GLU A 92 8.85 -1.69 4.87
CA GLU A 92 8.32 -0.89 5.96
C GLU A 92 6.91 -1.35 6.37
N LEU A 93 6.15 -1.90 5.41
CA LEU A 93 4.82 -2.45 5.63
C LEU A 93 4.84 -3.81 6.36
N SER A 94 5.98 -4.53 6.36
CA SER A 94 6.08 -5.82 7.04
C SER A 94 5.91 -5.71 8.56
N HIS A 95 6.19 -4.54 9.14
CA HIS A 95 6.07 -4.28 10.58
C HIS A 95 4.66 -3.88 11.04
N ILE A 96 3.74 -3.59 10.10
CA ILE A 96 2.38 -3.12 10.41
C ILE A 96 1.49 -4.27 10.88
N HIS A 97 1.66 -5.47 10.29
CA HIS A 97 0.85 -6.64 10.63
C HIS A 97 1.14 -7.16 12.06
N ASP A 98 2.37 -7.01 12.55
CA ASP A 98 2.79 -7.50 13.87
C ASP A 98 2.19 -6.71 15.04
N THR A 99 1.84 -5.44 14.83
CA THR A 99 1.24 -4.59 15.88
C THR A 99 -0.27 -4.81 16.02
N HIS A 100 -0.98 -5.12 14.92
CA HIS A 100 -2.44 -5.30 14.94
C HIS A 100 -2.89 -6.74 15.23
N SER A 101 -2.08 -7.76 14.94
CA SER A 101 -2.43 -9.16 15.27
C SER A 101 -2.35 -9.48 16.77
N LYS A 102 -1.76 -8.60 17.61
CA LYS A 102 -1.65 -8.82 19.06
C LYS A 102 -2.90 -8.43 19.86
N TYR A 103 -3.90 -7.81 19.22
CA TYR A 103 -5.09 -7.29 19.90
C TYR A 103 -6.42 -7.82 19.33
N GLN A 104 -6.38 -8.91 18.56
CA GLN A 104 -7.56 -9.70 18.19
C GLN A 104 -7.55 -11.06 18.88
#